data_AF-A0A813KZ59-F1
#
_entry.id   AF-A0A813KZ59-F1
#
_cell.length_a   1.000
_cell.length_b   1.000
_cell.length_c   1.000
_cell.angle_alpha   90.00
_cell.angle_beta   90.00
_cell.angle_gamma   90.00
#
_symmetry.space_group_name_H-M   'P 1'
#
loop_
_entity.id
_entity.type
_entity.pdbx_description
1 polymer ?
#
loop_
_entity_poly.entity_id
_entity_poly.type
_entity_poly.pdbx_seq_one_letter_code
_entity_poly.pdbx_strand_id
1 'polypeptide(L)'
;MAATPTSIKYKSTRGGATGLTFEEAVFEGLACDGGLMIPDSIPDVSATFKSWSKLKFHELAYEVAKLYCSEAEIPAADLKELMCRSYSTFLHPDVVPIVKVDDLYIMELFHGPTFAFKDVALQ
;
A
#
# COMPACT_ATOMS: atom_id res chain seq x y z
N MET A 1 22.79 -9.46 -11.59
CA MET A 1 22.65 -9.70 -10.14
C MET A 1 21.59 -8.73 -9.65
N ALA A 2 20.44 -9.21 -9.19
CA ALA A 2 19.41 -8.32 -8.65
C ALA A 2 19.96 -7.74 -7.35
N ALA A 3 20.02 -6.40 -7.26
CA ALA A 3 20.39 -5.73 -6.04
C ALA A 3 19.42 -6.17 -4.93
N THR A 4 19.95 -6.71 -3.84
CA THR A 4 19.19 -6.94 -2.61
C THR A 4 18.49 -5.62 -2.27
N PRO A 5 17.17 -5.57 -2.09
CA PRO A 5 16.51 -4.29 -1.84
C PRO A 5 17.07 -3.73 -0.54
N THR A 6 17.63 -2.53 -0.62
CA THR A 6 17.96 -1.74 0.56
C THR A 6 16.65 -1.55 1.30
N SER A 7 16.55 -1.99 2.56
CA SER A 7 15.33 -1.83 3.36
C SER A 7 14.94 -0.34 3.35
N ILE A 8 13.75 -0.02 2.86
CA ILE A 8 13.20 1.33 2.94
C ILE A 8 13.17 1.74 4.41
N LYS A 9 13.62 2.96 4.68
CA LYS A 9 13.47 3.63 5.97
C LYS A 9 12.52 4.80 5.85
N TYR A 10 11.99 5.22 6.99
CA TYR A 10 11.06 6.34 7.10
C TYR A 10 11.70 7.53 7.79
N LYS A 11 11.21 8.72 7.45
CA LYS A 11 11.62 9.99 8.01
C LYS A 11 10.43 10.93 8.14
N SER A 12 10.51 11.86 9.08
CA SER A 12 9.61 12.99 9.14
C SER A 12 9.88 13.96 8.00
N THR A 13 8.81 14.45 7.38
CA THR A 13 8.82 15.59 6.45
C THR A 13 9.44 16.87 7.01
N ARG A 14 9.57 16.99 8.34
CA ARG A 14 10.21 18.13 9.02
C ARG A 14 11.62 17.85 9.55
N GLY A 15 12.12 16.62 9.37
CA GLY A 15 13.49 16.23 9.67
C GLY A 15 13.80 15.90 11.14
N GLY A 16 12.82 15.96 12.03
CA GLY A 16 13.00 15.64 13.46
C GLY A 16 13.07 14.14 13.77
N ALA A 17 12.72 13.28 12.82
CA ALA A 17 12.89 11.83 12.91
C ALA A 17 13.39 11.25 11.58
N THR A 18 14.34 10.31 11.62
CA THR A 18 14.92 9.68 10.42
C THR A 18 15.38 8.26 10.72
N GLY A 19 15.37 7.39 9.71
CA GLY A 19 15.90 6.04 9.84
C GLY A 19 14.93 5.06 10.51
N LEU A 20 13.66 5.46 10.63
CA LEU A 20 12.60 4.66 11.25
C LEU A 20 12.28 3.43 10.39
N THR A 21 11.87 2.34 11.03
CA THR A 21 11.31 1.18 10.36
C THR A 21 9.87 1.45 9.90
N PHE A 22 9.29 0.52 9.12
CA PHE A 22 7.88 0.62 8.73
C PHE A 22 6.97 0.54 9.96
N GLU A 23 7.24 -0.40 10.86
CA GLU A 23 6.51 -0.60 12.12
C GLU A 23 6.52 0.67 12.98
N GLU A 24 7.70 1.27 13.19
CA GLU A 24 7.84 2.53 13.94
C GLU A 24 7.01 3.65 13.30
N ALA A 25 7.07 3.81 11.98
CA ALA A 25 6.32 4.83 11.26
C ALA A 25 4.80 4.64 11.36
N VAL A 26 4.32 3.40 11.30
CA VAL A 26 2.88 3.08 11.42
C VAL A 26 2.37 3.33 12.83
N PHE A 27 3.11 2.92 13.86
CA PHE A 27 2.67 3.07 15.26
C PHE A 27 2.84 4.49 15.81
N GLU A 28 3.84 5.24 15.35
CA GLU A 28 4.00 6.65 15.73
C GLU A 28 2.88 7.51 15.11
N GLY A 29 2.48 7.19 13.86
CA GLY A 29 1.44 7.89 13.12
C GLY A 29 1.85 9.31 12.73
N LEU A 30 1.87 10.23 13.70
CA LEU A 30 2.38 11.60 13.53
C LEU A 30 3.73 11.74 14.21
N ALA A 31 4.75 12.20 13.48
CA ALA A 31 6.08 12.38 14.02
C ALA A 31 6.08 13.36 15.21
N CYS A 32 7.01 13.16 16.15
CA CYS A 32 7.17 14.01 17.34
C CYS A 32 7.34 15.52 17.04
N ASP A 33 7.80 15.86 15.82
CA ASP A 33 7.95 17.24 15.32
C ASP A 33 6.70 17.79 14.60
N GLY A 34 5.58 17.04 14.63
CA GLY A 34 4.32 17.33 13.94
C GLY A 34 4.38 17.15 12.43
N GLY A 35 5.43 16.52 11.89
CA GLY A 35 5.55 16.13 10.50
C GLY A 35 4.88 14.79 10.19
N LEU A 36 4.68 14.52 8.90
CA LEU A 36 4.24 13.23 8.39
C LEU A 36 5.43 12.30 8.16
N MET A 37 5.23 11.01 8.43
CA MET A 37 6.19 9.97 8.06
C MET A 37 6.12 9.69 6.56
N ILE A 38 7.27 9.71 5.90
CA ILE A 38 7.43 9.37 4.49
C ILE A 38 8.62 8.41 4.31
N PRO A 39 8.58 7.53 3.29
CA PRO A 39 9.75 6.71 2.96
C PRO A 39 10.90 7.61 2.49
N ASP A 40 12.13 7.15 2.69
CA ASP A 40 13.34 7.87 2.29
C ASP A 40 13.51 7.98 0.77
N SER A 41 12.87 7.07 0.03
CA SER A 41 12.92 6.92 -1.42
C SER A 41 11.59 6.35 -1.95
N ILE A 42 11.31 6.60 -3.24
CA ILE A 42 10.15 6.04 -3.94
C ILE A 42 10.67 4.97 -4.92
N PRO A 43 10.29 3.70 -4.76
CA PRO A 43 10.68 2.62 -5.68
C PRO A 43 10.22 2.86 -7.12
N ASP A 44 11.11 2.60 -8.08
CA ASP A 44 10.74 2.57 -9.50
C ASP A 44 10.19 1.19 -9.90
N VAL A 45 8.96 1.18 -10.39
CA VAL A 45 8.21 -0.01 -10.81
C VAL A 45 7.90 0.00 -12.30
N SER A 46 8.50 0.89 -13.08
CA SER A 46 8.19 1.06 -14.51
C SER A 46 8.38 -0.23 -15.32
N ALA A 47 9.36 -1.05 -14.93
CA ALA A 47 9.62 -2.34 -15.56
C ALA A 47 8.58 -3.44 -15.23
N THR A 48 7.78 -3.28 -14.16
CA THR A 48 6.82 -4.29 -13.70
C THR A 48 5.39 -4.03 -14.16
N PHE A 49 5.06 -2.85 -14.71
CA PHE A 49 3.68 -2.50 -15.11
C PHE A 49 2.99 -3.57 -15.96
N LYS A 50 3.69 -4.16 -16.93
CA LYS A 50 3.11 -5.19 -17.80
C LYS A 50 2.79 -6.49 -17.04
N SER A 51 3.62 -6.91 -16.09
CA SER A 51 3.32 -8.08 -15.27
C SER A 51 2.22 -7.78 -14.25
N TRP A 52 2.26 -6.60 -13.63
CA TRP A 52 1.29 -6.16 -12.63
C TRP A 52 -0.11 -5.93 -13.20
N SER A 53 -0.23 -5.57 -14.48
CA SER A 53 -1.53 -5.40 -15.16
C SER A 53 -2.43 -6.65 -15.18
N LYS A 54 -1.89 -7.82 -14.83
CA LYS A 54 -2.61 -9.11 -14.83
C LYS A 54 -3.00 -9.57 -13.42
N LEU A 55 -2.61 -8.82 -12.40
CA LEU A 55 -2.82 -9.18 -11.00
C LEU A 55 -4.23 -8.80 -10.55
N LYS A 56 -4.78 -9.58 -9.62
CA LYS A 56 -5.96 -9.18 -8.86
C LYS A 56 -5.60 -8.05 -7.90
N PHE A 57 -6.61 -7.33 -7.40
CA PHE A 57 -6.42 -6.18 -6.52
C PHE A 57 -5.54 -6.50 -5.29
N HIS A 58 -5.85 -7.57 -4.55
CA HIS A 58 -5.08 -7.97 -3.36
C HIS A 58 -3.65 -8.41 -3.69
N GLU A 59 -3.41 -8.99 -4.87
CA GLU A 59 -2.08 -9.38 -5.33
C GLU A 59 -1.25 -8.14 -5.69
N LEU A 60 -1.85 -7.17 -6.37
CA LEU A 60 -1.21 -5.89 -6.67
C LEU A 60 -0.92 -5.10 -5.39
N ALA A 61 -1.88 -5.07 -4.44
CA ALA A 61 -1.69 -4.42 -3.15
C ALA A 61 -0.50 -5.02 -2.38
N TYR A 62 -0.35 -6.35 -2.39
CA TYR A 62 0.83 -7.02 -1.85
C TYR A 62 2.12 -6.61 -2.56
N GLU A 63 2.11 -6.62 -3.91
CA GLU A 63 3.28 -6.26 -4.71
C GLU A 63 3.75 -4.81 -4.50
N VAL A 64 2.83 -3.90 -4.19
CA VAL A 64 3.13 -2.51 -3.81
C VAL A 64 3.59 -2.44 -2.35
N ALA A 65 2.85 -3.03 -1.42
CA ALA A 65 3.15 -2.95 0.02
C ALA A 65 4.53 -3.52 0.38
N LYS A 66 4.94 -4.62 -0.25
CA LYS A 66 6.27 -5.24 -0.02
C LYS A 66 7.45 -4.34 -0.41
N LEU A 67 7.22 -3.29 -1.20
CA LEU A 67 8.26 -2.33 -1.55
C LEU A 67 8.54 -1.35 -0.40
N TYR A 68 7.58 -1.20 0.51
CA TYR A 68 7.58 -0.22 1.60
C TYR A 68 7.69 -0.87 2.99
N CYS A 69 7.53 -2.20 3.07
CA CYS A 69 7.61 -2.99 4.29
C CYS A 69 8.65 -4.10 4.12
N SER A 70 9.61 -4.18 5.02
CA SER A 70 10.67 -5.20 5.00
C SER A 70 10.12 -6.58 5.36
N GLU A 71 10.59 -7.65 4.70
CA GLU A 71 10.27 -9.02 5.10
C GLU A 71 10.76 -9.39 6.51
N ALA A 72 11.70 -8.63 7.06
CA ALA A 72 12.14 -8.76 8.45
C ALA A 72 11.11 -8.21 9.46
N GLU A 73 10.22 -7.30 9.03
CA GLU A 73 9.17 -6.72 9.86
C GLU A 73 7.86 -7.49 9.68
N ILE A 74 7.44 -7.74 8.43
CA ILE A 74 6.27 -8.56 8.12
C ILE A 74 6.68 -9.64 7.09
N PRO A 75 6.68 -10.93 7.47
CA PRO A 75 6.98 -12.01 6.54
C PRO A 75 6.06 -11.98 5.31
N ALA A 76 6.60 -12.38 4.15
CA ALA A 76 5.86 -12.33 2.88
C ALA A 76 4.55 -13.14 2.89
N ALA A 77 4.49 -14.24 3.63
CA ALA A 77 3.27 -15.03 3.80
C ALA A 77 2.19 -14.25 4.56
N ASP A 78 2.59 -13.62 5.66
CA ASP A 78 1.70 -12.85 6.54
C ASP A 78 1.19 -11.60 5.82
N LEU A 79 2.05 -10.89 5.08
CA LEU A 79 1.63 -9.72 4.30
C LEU A 79 0.62 -10.10 3.20
N LYS A 80 0.81 -11.25 2.53
CA LYS A 80 -0.17 -11.76 1.56
C LYS A 80 -1.51 -12.09 2.20
N GLU A 81 -1.49 -12.72 3.36
CA GLU A 81 -2.71 -13.04 4.10
C GLU A 81 -3.45 -11.77 4.52
N LEU A 82 -2.72 -10.77 5.05
CA LEU A 82 -3.28 -9.46 5.42
C LEU A 82 -3.97 -8.81 4.22
N MET A 83 -3.32 -8.71 3.06
CA MET A 83 -3.92 -8.12 1.85
C MET A 83 -5.16 -8.89 1.39
N CYS A 84 -5.13 -10.23 1.45
CA CYS A 84 -6.27 -11.06 1.08
C CYS A 84 -7.47 -10.82 2.03
N ARG A 85 -7.24 -10.82 3.35
CA ARG A 85 -8.28 -10.59 4.36
C ARG A 85 -8.86 -9.19 4.29
N SER A 86 -8.02 -8.15 4.21
CA SER A 86 -8.44 -6.74 4.22
C SER A 86 -9.46 -6.44 3.12
N TYR A 87 -9.23 -6.98 1.91
CA TYR A 87 -10.11 -6.73 0.77
C TYR A 87 -11.22 -7.79 0.57
N SER A 88 -11.27 -8.83 1.40
CA SER A 88 -12.32 -9.87 1.33
C SER A 88 -13.72 -9.40 1.74
N THR A 89 -13.81 -8.27 2.43
CA THR A 89 -15.07 -7.67 2.92
C THR A 89 -15.75 -6.79 1.88
N PHE A 90 -15.10 -6.55 0.73
CA PHE A 90 -15.66 -5.78 -0.37
C PHE A 90 -16.64 -6.63 -1.18
N LEU A 91 -17.81 -6.06 -1.48
CA LEU A 91 -18.89 -6.75 -2.17
C LEU A 91 -18.61 -6.96 -3.67
N HIS A 92 -17.73 -6.13 -4.24
CA HIS A 92 -17.36 -6.21 -5.65
C HIS A 92 -16.10 -7.07 -5.85
N PRO A 93 -16.06 -8.02 -6.79
CA PRO A 93 -14.92 -8.93 -6.99
C PRO A 93 -13.61 -8.21 -7.36
N ASP A 94 -13.71 -7.06 -8.04
CA ASP A 94 -12.55 -6.23 -8.39
C ASP A 94 -12.12 -5.27 -7.27
N VAL A 95 -12.83 -5.25 -6.13
CA VAL A 95 -12.66 -4.34 -4.97
C VAL A 95 -12.97 -2.87 -5.32
N VAL A 96 -12.31 -2.33 -6.34
CA VAL A 96 -12.40 -0.95 -6.81
C VAL A 96 -12.62 -0.94 -8.35
N PRO A 97 -13.82 -1.24 -8.84
CA PRO A 97 -14.07 -1.28 -10.29
C PRO A 97 -13.97 0.11 -10.93
N ILE A 98 -13.60 0.12 -12.21
CA ILE A 98 -13.65 1.30 -13.06
C ILE A 98 -14.84 1.15 -14.00
N VAL A 99 -15.83 2.03 -13.86
CA VAL A 99 -17.07 2.04 -14.64
C VAL A 99 -17.03 3.17 -15.65
N LYS A 100 -17.37 2.88 -16.91
CA LYS A 100 -17.49 3.89 -17.96
C LYS A 100 -18.90 4.48 -17.95
N VAL A 101 -19.00 5.81 -17.92
CA VAL A 101 -20.25 6.58 -18.00
C VAL A 101 -20.07 7.63 -19.10
N ASP A 102 -20.72 7.43 -20.23
CA ASP A 102 -20.50 8.20 -21.47
C ASP A 102 -19.00 8.24 -21.85
N ASP A 103 -18.40 9.43 -21.84
CA ASP A 103 -16.98 9.66 -22.15
C ASP A 103 -16.08 9.69 -20.90
N LEU A 104 -16.64 9.39 -19.72
CA LEU A 104 -15.94 9.43 -18.44
C LEU A 104 -15.71 8.02 -17.88
N TYR A 105 -14.66 7.88 -17.07
CA TYR A 105 -14.41 6.70 -16.26
C TYR A 105 -14.48 7.08 -14.77
N ILE A 106 -15.25 6.31 -14.01
CA ILE A 106 -15.48 6.51 -12.59
C ILE A 106 -14.86 5.32 -11.86
N MET A 107 -13.97 5.60 -10.90
CA MET A 107 -13.42 4.61 -9.99
C MET A 107 -14.31 4.53 -8.75
N GLU A 108 -15.03 3.41 -8.58
CA GLU A 108 -15.97 3.24 -7.48
C GLU A 108 -15.25 2.69 -6.25
N LEU A 109 -15.02 3.54 -5.25
CA LEU A 109 -14.33 3.20 -4.00
C LEU A 109 -15.29 2.86 -2.84
N PHE A 110 -16.57 2.62 -3.12
CA PHE A 110 -17.63 2.50 -2.11
C PHE A 110 -18.21 1.10 -1.97
N HIS A 111 -17.50 0.07 -2.42
CA HIS A 111 -17.95 -1.34 -2.33
C HIS A 111 -17.51 -2.05 -1.03
N GLY A 112 -16.87 -1.30 -0.11
CA GLY A 112 -16.48 -1.78 1.21
C GLY A 112 -17.63 -1.79 2.23
N PRO A 113 -17.38 -2.28 3.45
CA PRO A 113 -18.41 -2.51 4.47
C PRO A 113 -19.13 -1.25 4.95
N THR A 114 -18.54 -0.06 4.79
CA THR A 114 -19.16 1.21 5.20
C THR A 114 -19.64 2.05 4.01
N PHE A 115 -19.53 1.51 2.79
CA PHE A 115 -19.89 2.18 1.54
C PHE A 115 -19.13 3.50 1.31
N ALA A 116 -17.89 3.59 1.79
CA ALA A 116 -17.04 4.77 1.66
C ALA A 116 -15.59 4.40 1.33
N PHE A 117 -14.91 5.30 0.60
CA PHE A 117 -13.53 5.08 0.16
C PHE A 117 -12.52 4.80 1.29
N LYS A 118 -12.83 5.23 2.52
CA LYS A 118 -11.97 5.01 3.70
C LYS A 118 -11.80 3.52 4.01
N ASP A 119 -12.73 2.68 3.58
CA ASP A 119 -12.64 1.23 3.77
C ASP A 119 -11.37 0.65 3.14
N VAL A 120 -10.85 1.23 2.05
CA VAL A 120 -9.64 0.73 1.38
C VAL A 120 -8.40 0.79 2.29
N ALA A 121 -8.34 1.78 3.19
CA ALA A 121 -7.19 1.98 4.07
C ALA A 121 -7.42 1.48 5.51
N LEU A 122 -8.68 1.35 5.95
CA LEU A 122 -9.03 1.02 7.34
C LEU A 122 -9.34 -0.47 7.59
N GLN A 123 -9.60 -1.25 6.53
CA GLN A 123 -9.76 -2.70 6.62
C GLN A 123 -8.41 -3.40 6.77
#